data_AF-A0AAV7JIY2-F1
#
_entry.id   AF-A0AAV7JIY2-F1
#
_cell.length_a   1.000
_cell.length_b   1.000
_cell.length_c   1.000
_cell.angle_alpha   90.00
_cell.angle_beta   90.00
_cell.angle_gamma   90.00
#
_symmetry.space_group_name_H-M   'P 1'
#
loop_
_entity.id
_entity.type
_entity.pdbx_description
1 polymer ?
#
loop_
_entity_poly.entity_id
_entity_poly.type
_entity_poly.pdbx_seq_one_letter_code
_entity_poly.pdbx_strand_id
1 'polypeptide(L)'
;MVRRLEKDCGRVVEKCKLDCGIELPHDELNMRMHVNEKCREQVCSKFLLECELGCSTVAYREDMARHLEEECVEKKVECPFIKYKCEVGLIKRKELNQHLKEKRTEHTELKLSAMGEIVMQQNEMINKDSEWIYEQTENISKQSEIITKQNEKIFEKSHRLIRSVVQK
;
A
#
# COMPACT_ATOMS: atom_id res chain seq x y z
N MET A 1 -52.17 57.19 2.38
CA MET A 1 -51.73 55.91 1.80
C MET A 1 -50.43 56.16 1.03
N VAL A 2 -49.29 55.95 1.67
CA VAL A 2 -47.96 56.08 1.03
C VAL A 2 -47.48 54.66 0.74
N ARG A 3 -47.50 54.22 -0.52
CA ARG A 3 -46.82 52.99 -0.93
C ARG A 3 -45.39 53.35 -1.31
N ARG A 4 -44.49 53.12 -0.36
CA ARG A 4 -43.04 53.07 -0.56
C ARG A 4 -42.77 51.71 -1.23
N LEU A 5 -42.47 51.70 -2.53
CA LEU A 5 -41.96 50.51 -3.21
C LEU A 5 -40.49 50.37 -2.83
N GLU A 6 -40.21 49.39 -1.98
CA GLU A 6 -38.87 49.03 -1.55
C GLU A 6 -38.08 48.46 -2.74
N LYS A 7 -36.83 48.90 -2.87
CA LYS A 7 -35.90 48.49 -3.91
C LYS A 7 -35.39 47.08 -3.60
N ASP A 8 -36.00 46.06 -4.18
CA ASP A 8 -35.36 44.75 -4.31
C ASP A 8 -34.33 44.81 -5.45
N CYS A 9 -33.16 45.37 -5.14
CA CYS A 9 -31.96 45.19 -5.96
C CYS A 9 -31.49 43.74 -5.74
N GLY A 10 -32.10 42.80 -6.47
CA GLY A 10 -31.61 41.45 -6.53
C GLY A 10 -30.18 41.47 -7.06
N ARG A 11 -29.21 41.05 -6.23
CA ARG A 11 -27.86 40.76 -6.72
C ARG A 11 -28.01 39.72 -7.82
N VAL A 12 -27.88 40.15 -9.07
CA VAL A 12 -27.78 39.23 -10.20
C VAL A 12 -26.53 38.38 -9.93
N VAL A 13 -26.59 37.06 -10.06
CA VAL A 13 -25.43 36.19 -9.83
C VAL A 13 -25.19 35.46 -11.14
N GLU A 14 -23.98 35.54 -11.70
CA GLU A 14 -23.65 34.88 -12.96
C GLU A 14 -22.79 33.63 -12.74
N LYS A 15 -23.05 32.63 -13.57
CA LYS A 15 -22.31 31.36 -13.55
C LYS A 15 -21.01 31.49 -14.35
N CYS A 16 -19.95 30.84 -13.87
CA CYS A 16 -18.70 30.74 -14.62
C CYS A 16 -18.92 30.09 -16.01
N LYS A 17 -18.32 30.67 -17.07
CA LYS A 17 -18.42 30.17 -18.45
C LYS A 17 -17.81 28.77 -18.67
N LEU A 18 -16.93 28.34 -17.77
CA LEU A 18 -16.35 27.00 -17.77
C LEU A 18 -17.16 26.02 -16.92
N ASP A 19 -18.29 26.45 -16.37
CA ASP A 19 -19.20 25.65 -15.56
C ASP A 19 -18.50 25.00 -14.35
N CYS A 20 -17.64 25.75 -13.66
CA CYS A 20 -16.93 25.27 -12.45
C CYS A 20 -17.81 25.28 -11.18
N GLY A 21 -19.10 25.59 -11.30
CA GLY A 21 -20.06 25.58 -10.18
C GLY A 21 -20.00 26.81 -9.25
N ILE A 22 -19.12 27.78 -9.50
CA ILE A 22 -19.04 29.02 -8.72
C ILE A 22 -20.04 30.04 -9.30
N GLU A 23 -20.85 30.61 -8.41
CA GLU A 23 -21.83 31.66 -8.69
C GLU A 23 -21.36 32.97 -8.00
N LEU A 24 -21.07 34.03 -8.77
CA LEU A 24 -20.59 35.31 -8.23
C LEU A 24 -21.57 36.47 -8.47
N PRO A 25 -21.76 37.40 -7.50
CA PRO A 25 -22.69 38.52 -7.63
C PRO A 25 -22.26 39.56 -8.67
N HIS A 26 -23.23 40.20 -9.31
CA HIS A 26 -23.06 41.06 -10.48
C HIS A 26 -22.49 42.45 -10.15
N ASP A 27 -22.43 42.79 -8.88
CA ASP A 27 -21.71 44.00 -8.46
C ASP A 27 -20.19 43.72 -8.36
N GLU A 28 -19.83 42.43 -8.27
CA GLU A 28 -18.49 41.91 -8.56
C GLU A 28 -18.34 41.54 -10.06
N LEU A 29 -19.34 41.87 -10.92
CA LEU A 29 -19.26 41.76 -12.39
C LEU A 29 -18.42 42.84 -13.05
N ASN A 30 -17.35 43.27 -12.38
CA ASN A 30 -16.10 43.05 -13.07
C ASN A 30 -15.96 41.53 -13.29
N MET A 31 -16.54 41.04 -14.40
CA MET A 31 -16.07 39.90 -15.20
C MET A 31 -14.60 40.07 -15.64
N ARG A 32 -13.82 40.86 -14.91
CA ARG A 32 -12.37 40.89 -14.80
C ARG A 32 -11.85 40.16 -13.56
N MET A 33 -12.67 39.65 -12.64
CA MET A 33 -12.18 38.98 -11.42
C MET A 33 -12.18 37.45 -11.45
N HIS A 34 -12.94 36.82 -12.35
CA HIS A 34 -12.58 35.52 -12.93
C HIS A 34 -11.67 35.66 -14.18
N VAL A 35 -11.16 36.87 -14.43
CA VAL A 35 -10.27 37.22 -15.54
C VAL A 35 -9.20 38.20 -15.05
N ASN A 36 -8.71 38.00 -13.84
CA ASN A 36 -7.48 38.64 -13.37
C ASN A 36 -6.43 37.54 -13.42
N GLU A 37 -5.29 37.78 -14.07
CA GLU A 37 -4.19 36.80 -14.19
C GLU A 37 -3.91 36.11 -12.84
N LYS A 38 -3.99 36.86 -11.74
CA LYS A 38 -3.82 36.36 -10.37
C LYS A 38 -4.94 35.47 -9.80
N CYS A 39 -6.20 35.62 -10.22
CA CYS A 39 -7.32 34.77 -9.77
C CYS A 39 -7.59 33.58 -10.71
N ARG A 40 -7.20 33.70 -11.99
CA ARG A 40 -7.18 32.61 -12.99
C ARG A 40 -6.32 31.43 -12.50
N GLU A 41 -5.23 31.76 -11.81
CA GLU A 41 -4.26 30.80 -11.28
C GLU A 41 -4.60 30.23 -9.90
N GLN A 42 -5.62 30.71 -9.19
CA GLN A 42 -5.82 30.30 -7.79
C GLN A 42 -7.20 29.69 -7.47
N VAL A 43 -8.25 29.94 -8.27
CA VAL A 43 -9.64 29.62 -7.83
C VAL A 43 -10.39 28.65 -8.74
N CYS A 44 -10.13 28.62 -10.05
CA CYS A 44 -10.92 27.78 -10.97
C CYS A 44 -10.36 26.34 -11.09
N SER A 45 -11.16 25.34 -10.73
CA SER A 45 -10.84 23.89 -10.83
C SER A 45 -10.73 23.40 -12.29
N LYS A 46 -11.56 23.96 -13.18
CA LYS A 46 -11.55 23.69 -14.62
C LYS A 46 -10.58 24.60 -15.40
N PHE A 47 -9.64 25.22 -14.71
CA PHE A 47 -8.60 26.00 -15.37
C PHE A 47 -7.54 25.07 -15.97
N LEU A 48 -7.22 25.25 -17.25
CA LEU A 48 -6.17 24.50 -17.92
C LEU A 48 -4.80 25.01 -17.48
N LEU A 49 -4.00 24.10 -16.91
CA LEU A 49 -2.62 24.31 -16.51
C LEU A 49 -1.70 23.50 -17.40
N GLU A 50 -0.53 24.07 -17.69
CA GLU A 50 0.59 23.33 -18.25
C GLU A 50 1.30 22.57 -17.14
N CYS A 51 1.78 21.36 -17.44
CA CYS A 51 2.51 20.57 -16.47
C CYS A 51 3.81 21.27 -16.03
N GLU A 52 3.97 21.48 -14.73
CA GLU A 52 5.14 22.13 -14.12
C GLU A 52 6.45 21.36 -14.35
N LEU A 53 6.36 20.06 -14.64
CA LEU A 53 7.50 19.21 -14.96
C LEU A 53 7.90 19.28 -16.45
N GLY A 54 7.20 20.08 -17.26
CA GLY A 54 7.57 20.35 -18.64
C GLY A 54 7.28 19.22 -19.64
N CYS A 55 6.31 18.33 -19.34
CA CYS A 55 5.95 17.23 -20.25
C CYS A 55 5.00 17.63 -21.39
N SER A 56 4.77 18.94 -21.58
CA SER A 56 3.89 19.55 -22.60
C SER A 56 2.41 19.16 -22.50
N THR A 57 1.98 18.45 -21.45
CA THR A 57 0.57 18.14 -21.22
C THR A 57 -0.14 19.35 -20.62
N VAL A 58 -1.30 19.67 -21.19
CA VAL A 58 -2.22 20.67 -20.65
C VAL A 58 -3.42 19.94 -20.07
N ALA A 59 -3.67 20.08 -18.77
CA ALA A 59 -4.77 19.42 -18.07
C ALA A 59 -5.52 20.41 -17.18
N TYR A 60 -6.76 20.09 -16.79
CA TYR A 60 -7.47 20.89 -15.81
C TYR A 60 -6.75 20.85 -14.46
N ARG A 61 -6.85 21.92 -13.65
CA ARG A 61 -6.26 21.99 -12.31
C ARG A 61 -6.67 20.79 -11.45
N GLU A 62 -7.94 20.39 -11.51
CA GLU A 62 -8.44 19.22 -10.78
C GLU A 62 -7.81 17.90 -11.26
N ASP A 63 -7.52 17.78 -12.55
CA ASP A 63 -6.89 16.60 -13.14
C ASP A 63 -5.34 16.64 -13.08
N MET A 64 -4.73 17.81 -12.85
CA MET A 64 -3.28 17.98 -12.85
C MET A 64 -2.62 17.16 -11.73
N ALA A 65 -3.28 17.03 -10.58
CA ALA A 65 -2.81 16.16 -9.50
C ALA A 65 -2.74 14.68 -9.96
N ARG A 66 -3.78 14.17 -10.61
CA ARG A 66 -3.78 12.82 -11.18
C ARG A 66 -2.73 12.67 -12.27
N HIS A 67 -2.62 13.64 -13.16
CA HIS A 67 -1.60 13.65 -14.21
C HIS A 67 -0.20 13.54 -13.62
N LEU A 68 0.16 14.42 -12.68
CA LEU A 68 1.46 14.36 -12.00
C LEU A 68 1.64 12.99 -11.36
N GLU A 69 0.65 12.48 -10.65
CA GLU A 69 0.75 11.23 -9.92
C GLU A 69 0.98 10.01 -10.83
N GLU A 70 0.15 9.85 -11.86
CA GLU A 70 -0.02 8.59 -12.60
C GLU A 70 0.52 8.64 -14.03
N GLU A 71 0.47 9.80 -14.70
CA GLU A 71 0.66 9.89 -16.15
C GLU A 71 1.93 10.63 -16.57
N CYS A 72 2.38 11.61 -15.78
CA CYS A 72 3.46 12.51 -16.14
C CYS A 72 4.77 11.75 -16.41
N VAL A 73 5.26 11.86 -17.64
CA VAL A 73 6.45 11.14 -18.10
C VAL A 73 7.76 11.68 -17.49
N GLU A 74 7.74 12.94 -17.05
CA GLU A 74 8.87 13.62 -16.41
C GLU A 74 8.89 13.42 -14.88
N LYS A 75 7.82 12.91 -14.27
CA LYS A 75 7.82 12.58 -12.84
C LYS A 75 8.89 11.53 -12.55
N LYS A 76 9.67 11.79 -11.50
CA LYS A 76 10.62 10.82 -10.95
C LYS A 76 9.84 9.78 -10.15
N VAL A 77 9.98 8.52 -10.55
CA VAL A 77 9.36 7.35 -9.93
C VAL A 77 10.45 6.42 -9.42
N GLU A 78 10.12 5.66 -8.38
CA GLU A 78 11.05 4.68 -7.82
C GLU A 78 11.22 3.47 -8.74
N CYS A 79 12.45 3.01 -8.89
CA CYS A 79 12.72 1.73 -9.55
C CYS A 79 12.15 0.59 -8.68
N PRO A 80 11.38 -0.38 -9.23
CA PRO A 80 10.86 -1.52 -8.47
C PRO A 80 11.93 -2.37 -7.76
N PHE A 81 13.19 -2.25 -8.18
CA PHE A 81 14.34 -2.95 -7.61
C PHE A 81 15.08 -2.13 -6.54
N ILE A 82 14.60 -0.94 -6.15
CA ILE A 82 15.16 -0.16 -5.05
C ILE A 82 15.15 -0.95 -3.73
N LYS A 83 14.12 -1.78 -3.51
CA LYS A 83 14.04 -2.71 -2.37
C LYS A 83 15.15 -3.77 -2.36
N TYR A 84 15.77 -4.02 -3.51
CA TYR A 84 16.93 -4.88 -3.67
C TYR A 84 18.23 -4.08 -3.86
N LYS A 85 18.23 -2.79 -3.46
CA LYS A 85 19.39 -1.89 -3.48
C LYS A 85 19.89 -1.51 -4.90
N CYS A 86 18.98 -1.36 -5.87
CA CYS A 86 19.34 -0.76 -7.16
C CYS A 86 19.83 0.70 -6.95
N GLU A 87 21.01 1.02 -7.49
CA GLU A 87 21.71 2.30 -7.28
C GLU A 87 20.96 3.52 -7.84
N VAL A 88 20.15 3.33 -8.88
CA VAL A 88 19.45 4.44 -9.55
C VAL A 88 18.38 5.04 -8.65
N GLY A 89 17.66 4.21 -7.88
CA GLY A 89 16.63 4.63 -6.93
C GLY A 89 15.45 5.36 -7.59
N LEU A 90 15.61 6.66 -7.90
CA LEU A 90 14.61 7.55 -8.51
C LEU A 90 14.98 7.88 -9.96
N ILE A 91 14.10 7.52 -10.91
CA ILE A 91 14.29 7.74 -12.35
C ILE A 91 13.06 8.38 -12.97
N LYS A 92 13.22 9.15 -14.04
CA LYS A 92 12.06 9.68 -14.79
C LYS A 92 11.23 8.54 -15.35
N ARG A 93 9.89 8.64 -15.28
CA ARG A 93 8.96 7.61 -15.79
C ARG A 93 9.24 7.23 -17.25
N LYS A 94 9.61 8.20 -18.10
CA LYS A 94 9.99 7.94 -19.50
C LYS A 94 11.24 7.05 -19.67
N GLU A 95 12.21 7.20 -18.77
CA GLU A 95 13.49 6.49 -18.80
C GLU A 95 13.42 5.14 -18.06
N LEU A 96 12.41 4.94 -17.21
CA LEU A 96 12.24 3.73 -16.41
C LEU A 96 12.26 2.45 -17.27
N ASN A 97 11.50 2.41 -18.37
CA ASN A 97 11.45 1.21 -19.22
C ASN A 97 12.80 0.88 -19.87
N GLN A 98 13.54 1.92 -20.28
CA GLN A 98 14.88 1.75 -20.85
C GLN A 98 15.84 1.23 -19.79
N HIS A 99 15.85 1.84 -18.60
CA HIS A 99 16.64 1.38 -17.46
C HIS A 99 16.35 -0.07 -17.09
N LEU A 100 15.07 -0.47 -16.99
CA LEU A 100 14.67 -1.85 -16.69
C LEU A 100 15.15 -2.84 -17.76
N LYS A 101 15.26 -2.40 -19.02
CA LYS A 101 15.77 -3.22 -20.12
C LYS A 101 17.29 -3.35 -20.08
N GLU A 102 18.01 -2.26 -19.87
CA GLU A 102 19.47 -2.22 -19.83
C GLU A 102 20.02 -2.93 -18.59
N LYS A 103 19.43 -2.68 -17.43
CA LYS A 103 19.85 -3.23 -16.14
C LYS A 103 19.17 -4.54 -15.79
N ARG A 104 18.60 -5.23 -16.78
CA ARG A 104 17.82 -6.48 -16.56
C ARG A 104 18.61 -7.53 -15.81
N THR A 105 19.85 -7.79 -16.22
CA THR A 105 20.72 -8.81 -15.62
C THR A 105 21.09 -8.45 -14.19
N GLU A 106 21.52 -7.21 -13.96
CA GLU A 106 21.82 -6.69 -12.61
C GLU A 106 20.59 -6.79 -11.70
N HIS A 107 19.42 -6.40 -12.17
CA HIS A 107 18.17 -6.54 -11.43
C HIS A 107 17.82 -7.99 -11.09
N THR A 108 18.07 -8.93 -12.02
CA THR A 108 17.87 -10.35 -11.73
C THR A 108 18.87 -10.86 -10.70
N GLU A 109 20.14 -10.45 -10.77
CA GLU A 109 21.16 -10.82 -9.79
C GLU A 109 20.83 -10.28 -8.40
N LEU A 110 20.45 -9.01 -8.28
CA LEU A 110 20.02 -8.41 -7.02
C LEU A 110 18.84 -9.17 -6.41
N LYS A 111 17.84 -9.51 -7.23
CA LYS A 111 16.67 -10.28 -6.79
C LYS A 111 17.06 -11.69 -6.36
N LEU A 112 17.92 -12.38 -7.12
CA LEU A 112 18.38 -13.73 -6.80
C LEU A 112 19.23 -13.74 -5.53
N SER A 113 20.12 -12.77 -5.35
CA SER A 113 20.91 -12.63 -4.12
C SER A 113 20.02 -12.45 -2.91
N ALA A 114 19.04 -11.52 -2.97
CA ALA A 114 18.10 -11.31 -1.88
C ALA A 114 17.24 -12.55 -1.59
N MET A 115 16.82 -13.29 -2.63
CA MET A 115 16.12 -14.57 -2.45
C MET A 115 17.03 -15.62 -1.81
N GLY A 116 18.31 -15.67 -2.18
CA GLY A 116 19.29 -16.58 -1.57
C GLY A 116 19.44 -16.35 -0.06
N GLU A 117 19.54 -15.09 0.37
CA GLU A 117 19.58 -14.72 1.80
C GLU A 117 18.34 -15.21 2.54
N ILE A 118 17.15 -15.02 1.97
CA ILE A 118 15.88 -15.49 2.57
C ILE A 118 15.88 -17.01 2.70
N VAL A 119 16.30 -17.73 1.66
CA VAL A 119 16.36 -19.20 1.68
C VAL A 119 17.34 -19.70 2.73
N MET A 120 18.51 -19.05 2.88
CA MET A 120 19.48 -19.41 3.91
C MET A 120 18.88 -19.23 5.32
N GLN A 121 18.22 -18.11 5.59
CA GLN A 121 17.56 -17.86 6.87
C GLN A 121 16.45 -18.88 7.17
N GLN A 122 15.65 -19.23 6.16
CA GLN A 122 14.63 -20.28 6.30
C GLN A 122 15.26 -21.63 6.61
N ASN A 123 16.36 -21.98 5.94
CA ASN A 123 17.05 -23.24 6.16
C ASN A 123 17.65 -23.32 7.58
N GLU A 124 18.21 -22.22 8.09
CA GLU A 124 18.67 -22.14 9.48
C GLU A 124 17.52 -22.34 10.48
N MET A 125 16.35 -21.76 10.21
CA MET A 125 15.16 -21.95 11.05
C MET A 125 14.67 -23.39 11.02
N ILE A 126 14.58 -24.00 9.82
CA ILE A 126 14.19 -25.41 9.65
C ILE A 126 15.16 -26.35 10.39
N ASN A 127 16.47 -26.07 10.36
CA ASN A 127 17.44 -26.87 11.09
C ASN A 127 17.21 -26.80 12.61
N LYS A 128 16.95 -25.62 13.16
CA LYS A 128 16.61 -25.46 14.59
C LYS A 128 15.31 -26.16 14.95
N ASP A 129 14.29 -26.06 14.10
CA ASP A 129 13.01 -26.76 14.30
C ASP A 129 13.21 -28.27 14.27
N SER A 130 14.08 -28.76 13.39
CA SER A 130 14.44 -30.19 13.30
C SER A 130 15.13 -30.68 14.59
N GLU A 131 16.10 -29.93 15.10
CA GLU A 131 16.76 -30.22 16.39
C GLU A 131 15.74 -30.29 17.54
N TRP A 132 14.83 -29.31 17.60
CA TRP A 132 13.76 -29.29 18.60
C TRP A 132 12.83 -30.52 18.47
N ILE A 133 12.44 -30.90 17.25
CA ILE A 133 11.61 -32.09 17.01
C ILE A 133 12.32 -33.36 17.51
N TYR A 134 13.63 -33.49 17.31
CA TYR A 134 14.37 -34.65 17.81
C TYR A 134 14.33 -34.74 19.34
N GLU A 135 14.55 -33.61 20.03
CA GLU A 135 14.47 -33.56 21.50
C GLU A 135 13.06 -33.93 22.00
N GLN A 136 12.01 -33.39 21.37
CA GLN A 136 10.63 -33.73 21.73
C GLN A 136 10.35 -35.22 21.51
N THR A 137 10.86 -35.80 20.42
CA THR A 137 10.68 -37.22 20.11
C THR A 137 11.33 -38.12 21.17
N GLU A 138 12.52 -37.75 21.64
CA GLU A 138 13.20 -38.47 22.73
C GLU A 138 12.42 -38.39 24.05
N ASN A 139 11.91 -37.20 24.39
CA ASN A 139 11.09 -36.99 25.58
C ASN A 139 9.79 -37.81 25.55
N ILE A 140 9.11 -37.84 24.40
CA ILE A 140 7.91 -38.66 24.19
C ILE A 140 8.23 -40.15 24.34
N SER A 141 9.36 -40.60 23.80
CA SER A 141 9.81 -41.99 23.94
C SER A 141 10.00 -42.39 25.42
N LYS A 142 10.69 -41.56 26.20
CA LYS A 142 10.86 -41.76 27.65
C LYS A 142 9.53 -41.79 28.39
N GLN A 143 8.60 -40.89 28.05
CA GLN A 143 7.26 -40.90 28.65
C GLN A 143 6.47 -42.16 28.31
N SER A 144 6.57 -42.65 27.08
CA SER A 144 5.92 -43.89 26.64
C SER A 144 6.42 -45.11 27.42
N GLU A 145 7.72 -45.21 27.71
CA GLU A 145 8.27 -46.27 28.57
C GLU A 145 7.71 -46.21 30.00
N ILE A 146 7.58 -45.02 30.56
CA ILE A 146 7.01 -44.83 31.90
C ILE A 146 5.55 -45.30 31.92
N ILE A 147 4.75 -44.92 30.92
CA ILE A 147 3.35 -45.32 30.79
C ILE A 147 3.23 -46.84 30.66
N THR A 148 4.09 -47.47 29.85
CA THR A 148 4.13 -48.92 29.69
C THR A 148 4.37 -49.63 31.04
N LYS A 149 5.38 -49.20 31.80
CA LYS A 149 5.68 -49.75 33.15
C LYS A 149 4.54 -49.51 34.15
N GLN A 150 3.85 -48.37 34.06
CA GLN A 150 2.69 -48.08 34.90
C GLN A 150 1.52 -49.01 34.56
N ASN A 151 1.26 -49.25 33.28
CA ASN A 151 0.21 -50.15 32.82
C ASN A 151 0.45 -51.60 33.24
N GLU A 152 1.70 -52.09 33.16
CA GLU A 152 2.08 -53.42 33.66
C GLU A 152 1.75 -53.58 35.15
N LYS A 153 2.13 -52.61 35.98
CA LYS A 153 1.82 -52.62 37.43
C LYS A 153 0.31 -52.59 37.71
N ILE A 154 -0.45 -51.83 36.92
CA ILE A 154 -1.92 -51.79 37.04
C ILE A 154 -2.49 -53.17 36.69
N PHE A 155 -2.03 -53.78 35.60
CA PHE A 155 -2.48 -55.11 35.17
C PHE A 155 -2.20 -56.18 36.24
N GLU A 156 -0.99 -56.19 36.83
CA GLU A 156 -0.66 -57.10 37.92
C GLU A 156 -1.58 -56.93 39.14
N LYS A 157 -1.85 -55.68 39.54
CA LYS A 157 -2.75 -55.38 40.67
C LYS A 157 -4.16 -55.87 40.37
N SER A 158 -4.68 -55.57 39.19
CA SER A 158 -6.00 -56.04 38.73
C SER A 158 -6.08 -57.56 38.75
N HIS A 159 -5.05 -58.27 38.26
CA HIS A 159 -5.02 -59.73 38.27
C HIS A 159 -5.00 -60.32 39.68
N ARG A 160 -4.27 -59.72 40.63
CA ARG A 160 -4.27 -60.13 42.04
C ARG A 160 -5.65 -59.94 42.68
N LEU A 161 -6.29 -58.80 42.42
CA LEU A 161 -7.63 -58.50 42.92
C LEU A 161 -8.65 -59.52 42.40
N ILE A 162 -8.66 -59.80 41.09
CA ILE A 162 -9.57 -60.79 40.49
C ILE A 162 -9.39 -62.18 41.15
N ARG A 163 -8.15 -62.66 41.31
CA ARG A 163 -7.90 -63.95 42.01
C ARG A 163 -8.45 -63.94 43.44
N SER A 164 -8.28 -62.84 44.18
CA SER A 164 -8.75 -62.74 45.55
C SER A 164 -10.28 -62.72 45.69
N VAL A 165 -10.99 -62.31 44.64
CA VAL A 165 -12.46 -62.29 44.61
C VAL A 165 -13.03 -63.64 44.17
N VAL A 166 -12.37 -64.35 43.25
CA VAL A 166 -12.83 -65.66 42.72
C VAL A 166 -12.59 -66.83 43.70
N GLN A 167 -11.68 -66.68 44.67
CA GLN A 167 -11.36 -67.72 45.67
C GLN A 167 -12.18 -67.63 46.98
N LYS A 168 -13.20 -66.76 47.05
CA LYS A 168 -14.18 -66.69 48.14
C LYS A 168 -15.51 -67.27 47.70
#